data_AF-A0A2K3LL08-F1
#
_entry.id   AF-A0A2K3LL08-F1
#
_cell.length_a   1.000
_cell.length_b   1.000
_cell.length_c   1.000
_cell.angle_alpha   90.00
_cell.angle_beta   90.00
_cell.angle_gamma   90.00
#
_symmetry.space_group_name_H-M   'P 1'
#
loop_
_entity.id
_entity.type
_entity.pdbx_description
1 polymer ?
#
loop_
_entity_poly.entity_id
_entity_poly.type
_entity_poly.pdbx_seq_one_letter_code
_entity_poly.pdbx_strand_id
1 'polypeptide(L)'
;MYLSFTMLLLFISPSFSSPSTPKNNDYIVSSTAPFPKKLTAENLIRGLNLFPKHSINIPKNDPHHFVHGNIVEKKFTFPGFVDSDPSVEELGHHAGYYSLPHSKAARMFYFFFESRNSKDDPVVIWLTGGPGCSSALALFYENGPFQFSKDNNSSLVWNQYGWDAASNIIFVDQPTGTGFSYTTDDSDVRHDENGVSNDLYDFLQAFFKEHPQFTKNDFYITGESYAGHYIPAFASRVHQGNKA
;
A
#
# COMPACT_ATOMS: atom_id res chain seq x y z
N MET A 1 -22.35 -50.24 9.75
CA MET A 1 -22.98 -48.93 9.48
C MET A 1 -21.86 -48.00 9.00
N TYR A 2 -21.61 -47.97 7.70
CA TYR A 2 -20.56 -47.15 7.08
C TYR A 2 -21.23 -45.94 6.43
N LEU A 3 -20.88 -44.74 6.87
CA LEU A 3 -21.36 -43.49 6.29
C LEU A 3 -20.39 -43.08 5.19
N SER A 4 -20.83 -43.22 3.93
CA SER A 4 -20.12 -42.74 2.75
C SER A 4 -20.29 -41.21 2.67
N PHE A 5 -19.19 -40.46 2.70
CA PHE A 5 -19.19 -39.02 2.44
C PHE A 5 -18.79 -38.79 0.98
N THR A 6 -19.78 -38.51 0.13
CA THR A 6 -19.54 -38.21 -1.28
C THR A 6 -19.12 -36.74 -1.40
N MET A 7 -17.83 -36.51 -1.64
CA MET A 7 -17.28 -35.18 -1.94
C MET A 7 -17.55 -34.86 -3.42
N LEU A 8 -18.43 -33.90 -3.68
CA LEU A 8 -18.73 -33.41 -5.03
C LEU A 8 -17.60 -32.44 -5.45
N LEU A 9 -16.62 -32.92 -6.22
CA LEU A 9 -15.63 -32.08 -6.88
C LEU A 9 -16.23 -31.48 -8.16
N LEU A 10 -16.62 -30.20 -8.10
CA LEU A 10 -16.93 -29.40 -9.28
C LEU A 10 -15.62 -29.03 -9.98
N PHE A 11 -15.24 -29.78 -11.01
CA PHE A 11 -14.20 -29.38 -11.95
C PHE A 11 -14.74 -28.26 -12.85
N ILE A 12 -14.48 -27.01 -12.49
CA ILE A 12 -14.58 -25.90 -13.43
C ILE A 12 -13.27 -25.84 -14.19
N SER A 13 -13.26 -26.39 -15.40
CA SER A 13 -12.15 -26.24 -16.34
C SER A 13 -12.00 -24.76 -16.74
N PRO A 14 -10.84 -24.11 -16.55
CA PRO A 14 -10.60 -22.82 -17.15
C PRO A 14 -10.34 -23.06 -18.65
N SER A 15 -11.25 -22.57 -19.49
CA SER A 15 -10.98 -22.44 -20.92
C SER A 15 -9.87 -21.40 -21.10
N PHE A 16 -8.66 -21.84 -21.42
CA PHE A 16 -7.59 -20.94 -21.85
C PHE A 16 -7.94 -20.36 -23.23
N SER A 17 -8.32 -19.09 -23.27
CA SER A 17 -8.35 -18.29 -24.50
C SER A 17 -6.99 -17.63 -24.70
N SER A 18 -6.28 -18.02 -25.77
CA SER A 18 -5.08 -17.31 -26.24
C SER A 18 -5.45 -15.87 -26.64
N PRO A 19 -4.63 -14.85 -26.34
CA PRO A 19 -4.93 -13.49 -26.77
C PRO A 19 -4.69 -13.36 -28.27
N SER A 20 -5.77 -13.24 -29.04
CA SER A 20 -5.71 -12.71 -30.40
C SER A 20 -5.42 -11.21 -30.33
N THR A 21 -4.28 -10.78 -30.89
CA THR A 21 -3.93 -9.37 -31.06
C THR A 21 -5.02 -8.63 -31.87
N PRO A 22 -5.72 -7.64 -31.30
CA PRO A 22 -6.58 -6.77 -32.09
C PRO A 22 -5.70 -5.70 -32.76
N LYS A 23 -5.76 -5.64 -34.09
CA LYS A 23 -5.26 -4.50 -34.86
C LYS A 23 -5.97 -3.23 -34.42
N ASN A 24 -5.21 -2.14 -34.33
CA ASN A 24 -5.63 -0.76 -34.12
C ASN A 24 -7.08 -0.50 -34.53
N ASN A 25 -7.94 -0.27 -33.54
CA ASN A 25 -9.09 0.61 -33.68
C ASN A 25 -9.09 1.50 -32.44
N ASP A 26 -8.94 2.79 -32.69
CA ASP A 26 -9.00 3.85 -31.70
C ASP A 26 -10.34 3.80 -30.97
N TYR A 27 -10.35 3.18 -29.80
CA TYR A 27 -11.43 3.38 -28.84
C TYR A 27 -11.28 4.79 -28.29
N ILE A 28 -11.96 5.73 -28.93
CA ILE A 28 -12.22 7.06 -28.35
C ILE A 28 -13.10 6.81 -27.12
N VAL A 29 -12.46 6.71 -25.95
CA VAL A 29 -13.13 6.85 -24.66
C VAL A 29 -13.57 8.31 -24.59
N SER A 30 -14.83 8.56 -24.94
CA SER A 30 -15.47 9.86 -24.72
C SER A 30 -15.64 10.06 -23.21
N SER A 31 -14.60 10.60 -22.57
CA SER A 31 -14.59 10.99 -21.17
C SER A 31 -15.32 12.34 -21.02
N THR A 32 -16.64 12.31 -20.87
CA THR A 32 -17.43 13.48 -20.47
C THR A 32 -17.44 13.70 -18.96
N ALA A 33 -16.76 12.86 -18.17
CA ALA A 33 -16.48 13.14 -16.77
C ALA A 33 -15.41 14.25 -16.68
N PRO A 34 -15.66 15.36 -15.97
CA PRO A 34 -14.63 16.37 -15.74
C PRO A 34 -13.60 15.78 -14.78
N PHE A 35 -12.56 15.13 -15.32
CA PHE A 35 -11.37 14.81 -14.56
C PHE A 35 -10.84 16.11 -13.93
N PRO A 36 -10.52 16.13 -12.62
CA PRO A 36 -9.99 17.33 -11.99
C PRO A 36 -8.76 17.79 -12.76
N LYS A 37 -8.72 19.09 -13.08
CA LYS A 37 -7.75 19.77 -13.94
C LYS A 37 -6.35 19.16 -13.78
N LYS A 38 -5.62 18.94 -14.87
CA LYS A 38 -4.23 18.41 -14.95
C LYS A 38 -3.32 18.79 -13.76
N LEU A 39 -3.46 20.01 -13.23
CA LEU A 39 -2.76 20.52 -12.04
C LEU A 39 -3.01 19.70 -10.75
N THR A 40 -4.24 19.22 -10.50
CA THR A 40 -4.61 18.45 -9.31
C THR A 40 -3.97 17.07 -9.30
N ALA A 41 -3.99 16.35 -10.43
CA ALA A 41 -3.32 15.07 -10.56
C ALA A 41 -1.80 15.20 -10.45
N GLU A 42 -1.22 16.23 -11.09
CA GLU A 42 0.22 16.52 -10.96
C GLU A 42 0.62 16.83 -9.50
N ASN A 43 -0.22 17.57 -8.76
CA ASN A 43 0.02 17.87 -7.36
C ASN A 43 -0.04 16.61 -6.48
N LEU A 44 -1.02 15.73 -6.72
CA LEU A 44 -1.12 14.45 -6.00
C LEU A 44 0.09 13.56 -6.28
N ILE A 45 0.46 13.39 -7.55
CA ILE A 45 1.66 12.62 -7.96
C ILE A 45 2.92 13.17 -7.27
N ARG A 46 3.06 14.49 -7.17
CA ARG A 46 4.18 15.13 -6.46
C ARG A 46 4.11 14.95 -4.95
N GLY A 47 2.91 15.04 -4.35
CA GLY A 47 2.68 14.88 -2.92
C GLY A 47 2.99 13.47 -2.46
N LEU A 48 2.56 12.48 -3.23
CA LEU A 48 2.84 11.06 -3.01
C LEU A 48 4.23 10.63 -3.48
N ASN A 49 5.02 11.55 -4.04
CA ASN A 49 6.37 11.27 -4.56
C ASN A 49 6.40 10.20 -5.68
N LEU A 50 5.30 10.02 -6.44
CA LEU A 50 5.11 8.89 -7.35
C LEU A 50 5.91 8.98 -8.65
N PHE A 51 6.13 10.18 -9.19
CA PHE A 51 6.91 10.38 -10.42
C PHE A 51 7.48 11.80 -10.47
N PRO A 52 8.71 12.02 -10.01
CA PRO A 52 9.26 13.37 -10.08
C PRO A 52 9.51 13.79 -11.55
N LYS A 53 9.09 15.00 -11.94
CA LYS A 53 9.22 15.57 -13.31
C LYS A 53 10.68 15.71 -13.79
N HIS A 54 11.62 15.62 -12.85
CA HIS A 54 13.03 15.39 -13.09
C HIS A 54 13.34 14.03 -12.47
N SER A 55 14.29 13.30 -13.03
CA SER A 55 14.88 12.14 -12.36
C SER A 55 15.68 12.58 -11.11
N ILE A 56 15.08 13.31 -10.17
CA ILE A 56 15.67 13.63 -8.86
C ILE A 56 15.86 12.37 -7.99
N ASN A 57 15.33 11.23 -8.43
CA ASN A 57 15.59 9.92 -7.82
C ASN A 57 16.31 8.92 -8.75
N ILE A 58 16.63 9.29 -10.01
CA ILE A 58 17.59 8.58 -10.87
C ILE A 58 18.30 9.57 -11.83
N PRO A 59 19.22 10.41 -11.35
CA PRO A 59 20.09 11.20 -12.21
C PRO A 59 20.94 10.30 -13.10
N LYS A 60 21.23 10.77 -14.33
CA LYS A 60 22.23 10.18 -15.22
C LYS A 60 23.67 10.21 -14.66
N ASN A 61 23.86 10.84 -13.48
CA ASN A 61 25.03 10.86 -12.61
C ASN A 61 24.56 11.31 -11.21
N ASP A 62 24.03 10.41 -10.40
CA ASP A 62 23.42 10.72 -9.09
C ASP A 62 24.47 10.98 -8.00
N PRO A 63 24.49 12.15 -7.33
CA PRO A 63 25.26 12.31 -6.11
C PRO A 63 24.58 11.67 -4.88
N HIS A 64 23.31 11.26 -4.97
CA HIS A 64 22.52 10.58 -3.94
C HIS A 64 22.16 9.16 -4.37
N HIS A 65 23.19 8.30 -4.45
CA HIS A 65 23.10 6.85 -4.53
C HIS A 65 21.86 6.28 -3.83
N PHE A 66 21.23 5.23 -4.39
CA PHE A 66 20.25 4.40 -3.68
C PHE A 66 20.80 4.05 -2.29
N VAL A 67 20.31 4.73 -1.25
CA VAL A 67 20.77 4.50 0.12
C VAL A 67 19.84 3.48 0.74
N HIS A 68 20.33 2.26 0.80
CA HIS A 68 19.68 1.14 1.47
C HIS A 68 19.21 1.52 2.87
N GLY A 69 18.01 1.08 3.23
CA GLY A 69 17.51 1.12 4.60
C GLY A 69 16.94 2.47 5.06
N ASN A 70 16.71 3.42 4.16
CA ASN A 70 16.12 4.72 4.50
C ASN A 70 14.67 4.85 4.06
N ILE A 71 13.86 5.43 4.93
CA ILE A 71 12.52 5.93 4.63
C ILE A 71 12.63 7.37 4.11
N VAL A 72 11.86 7.68 3.07
CA VAL A 72 11.61 9.04 2.61
C VAL A 72 10.10 9.22 2.53
N GLU A 73 9.55 9.98 3.48
CA GLU A 73 8.11 10.25 3.57
C GLU A 73 7.78 11.73 3.54
N LYS A 74 6.54 12.04 3.16
CA LYS A 74 5.97 13.39 3.19
C LYS A 74 4.54 13.35 3.71
N LYS A 75 4.19 14.39 4.46
CA LYS A 75 2.78 14.71 4.70
C LYS A 75 2.09 15.08 3.39
N PHE A 76 0.89 14.58 3.18
CA PHE A 76 0.08 14.87 2.01
C PHE A 76 -1.40 15.02 2.37
N THR A 77 -2.17 15.65 1.49
CA THR A 77 -3.63 15.73 1.58
C THR A 77 -4.20 15.27 0.26
N PHE A 78 -5.20 14.39 0.29
CA PHE A 78 -5.87 13.99 -0.93
C PHE A 78 -6.67 15.16 -1.52
N PRO A 79 -6.58 15.42 -2.83
CA PRO A 79 -7.40 16.42 -3.48
C PRO A 79 -8.87 16.00 -3.48
N GLY A 80 -9.78 16.97 -3.44
CA GLY A 80 -11.22 16.69 -3.52
C GLY A 80 -11.82 16.21 -2.20
N PHE A 81 -11.16 16.45 -1.08
CA PHE A 81 -11.76 16.29 0.25
C PHE A 81 -12.75 17.42 0.54
N VAL A 82 -13.95 17.08 1.01
CA VAL A 82 -15.10 18.01 1.08
C VAL A 82 -15.49 18.38 2.52
N ASP A 83 -15.05 17.64 3.53
CA ASP A 83 -15.43 17.89 4.92
C ASP A 83 -14.53 18.93 5.59
N SER A 84 -15.10 19.72 6.53
CA SER A 84 -14.45 20.88 7.16
C SER A 84 -14.14 20.71 8.67
N ASP A 85 -13.92 19.48 9.15
CA ASP A 85 -13.78 19.13 10.57
C ASP A 85 -12.66 18.10 10.81
N PRO A 86 -11.98 18.13 11.98
CA PRO A 86 -10.77 18.94 12.24
C PRO A 86 -9.80 18.96 11.06
N SER A 87 -8.85 19.89 11.04
CA SER A 87 -7.97 20.02 9.87
C SER A 87 -7.28 18.68 9.60
N VAL A 88 -7.54 18.12 8.42
CA VAL A 88 -6.94 16.90 7.85
C VAL A 88 -5.41 16.83 8.08
N GLU A 89 -4.77 17.98 8.27
CA GLU A 89 -3.37 18.13 8.67
C GLU A 89 -2.98 17.47 10.03
N GLU A 90 -3.93 17.27 10.95
CA GLU A 90 -3.68 16.72 12.30
C GLU A 90 -3.65 15.18 12.33
N LEU A 91 -4.14 14.51 11.29
CA LEU A 91 -4.33 13.05 11.25
C LEU A 91 -3.15 12.28 10.66
N GLY A 92 -1.98 12.91 10.59
CA GLY A 92 -0.72 12.25 10.24
C GLY A 92 -0.81 11.46 8.93
N HIS A 93 -1.17 12.13 7.83
CA HIS A 93 -1.27 11.53 6.49
C HIS A 93 0.09 11.53 5.82
N HIS A 94 0.89 10.49 6.08
CA HIS A 94 2.21 10.34 5.48
C HIS A 94 2.13 9.35 4.32
N ALA A 95 2.83 9.68 3.23
CA ALA A 95 3.10 8.74 2.14
C ALA A 95 4.60 8.72 1.91
N GLY A 96 5.16 7.53 1.74
CA GLY A 96 6.59 7.38 1.70
C GLY A 96 7.07 6.14 0.97
N TYR A 97 8.38 6.14 0.75
CA TYR A 97 9.12 5.03 0.18
C TYR A 97 10.19 4.56 1.14
N TYR A 98 10.31 3.25 1.30
CA TYR A 98 11.42 2.59 1.97
C TYR A 98 12.34 1.94 0.94
N SER A 99 13.63 2.28 0.96
CA SER A 99 14.63 1.65 0.09
C SER A 99 15.07 0.32 0.71
N LEU A 100 14.68 -0.81 0.10
CA LEU A 100 14.89 -2.13 0.68
C LEU A 100 16.38 -2.48 0.76
N PRO A 101 16.90 -2.88 1.93
CA PRO A 101 18.34 -3.02 2.13
C PRO A 101 18.95 -4.23 1.42
N HIS A 102 18.15 -5.27 1.18
CA HIS A 102 18.56 -6.49 0.48
C HIS A 102 18.01 -6.56 -0.95
N SER A 103 18.02 -5.41 -1.63
CA SER A 103 17.61 -5.23 -3.02
C SER A 103 18.64 -4.36 -3.76
N LYS A 104 18.62 -4.35 -5.09
CA LYS A 104 19.48 -3.47 -5.89
C LYS A 104 18.85 -2.10 -6.13
N ALA A 105 17.54 -2.04 -6.28
CA ALA A 105 16.82 -0.81 -6.60
C ALA A 105 15.39 -0.76 -6.06
N ALA A 106 14.96 -1.74 -5.27
CA ALA A 106 13.56 -1.84 -4.84
C ALA A 106 13.20 -0.79 -3.79
N ARG A 107 12.05 -0.16 -4.01
CA ARG A 107 11.43 0.82 -3.12
C ARG A 107 10.01 0.39 -2.79
N MET A 108 9.74 0.22 -1.51
CA MET A 108 8.43 -0.16 -0.97
C MET A 108 7.65 1.10 -0.60
N PHE A 109 6.47 1.26 -1.18
CA PHE A 109 5.57 2.37 -0.92
C PHE A 109 4.61 2.05 0.21
N TYR A 110 4.27 3.06 1.01
CA TYR A 110 3.22 2.96 2.02
C TYR A 110 2.47 4.28 2.21
N PHE A 111 1.24 4.15 2.68
CA PHE A 111 0.50 5.23 3.34
C PHE A 111 0.47 4.97 4.85
N PHE A 112 0.49 6.05 5.63
CA PHE A 112 0.34 6.03 7.07
C PHE A 112 -0.66 7.10 7.50
N PHE A 113 -1.53 6.75 8.44
CA PHE A 113 -2.57 7.59 9.03
C PHE A 113 -2.52 7.44 10.55
N GLU A 114 -2.37 8.54 11.28
CA GLU A 114 -2.48 8.54 12.74
C GLU A 114 -3.93 8.35 13.18
N SER A 115 -4.13 7.81 14.38
CA SER A 115 -5.46 7.63 14.94
C SER A 115 -6.18 8.98 15.11
N ARG A 116 -7.47 9.01 14.78
CA ARG A 116 -8.37 10.15 15.06
C ARG A 116 -8.60 10.38 16.55
N ASN A 117 -8.43 9.34 17.36
CA ASN A 117 -8.80 9.37 18.78
C ASN A 117 -7.59 9.56 19.69
N SER A 118 -6.57 8.71 19.58
CA SER A 118 -5.38 8.79 20.44
C SER A 118 -4.12 8.31 19.75
N LYS A 119 -3.02 9.05 19.92
CA LYS A 119 -1.70 8.62 19.46
C LYS A 119 -1.20 7.35 20.16
N ASP A 120 -1.77 7.03 21.32
CA ASP A 120 -1.47 5.81 22.08
C ASP A 120 -2.26 4.58 21.58
N ASP A 121 -3.18 4.76 20.63
CA ASP A 121 -3.91 3.64 20.01
C ASP A 121 -2.95 2.70 19.26
N PRO A 122 -3.29 1.40 19.08
CA PRO A 122 -2.40 0.44 18.44
C PRO A 122 -1.92 0.86 17.04
N VAL A 123 -0.71 0.45 16.68
CA VAL A 123 -0.26 0.48 15.29
C VAL A 123 -0.77 -0.76 14.57
N VAL A 124 -1.48 -0.57 13.46
CA VAL A 124 -2.02 -1.64 12.64
C VAL A 124 -1.41 -1.54 11.25
N ILE A 125 -0.74 -2.60 10.80
CA ILE A 125 -0.35 -2.73 9.40
C ILE A 125 -1.40 -3.54 8.63
N TRP A 126 -1.80 -3.04 7.48
CA TRP A 126 -2.72 -3.68 6.56
C TRP A 126 -2.00 -4.13 5.28
N LEU A 127 -2.22 -5.40 4.93
CA LEU A 127 -1.66 -6.05 3.74
C LEU A 127 -2.79 -6.58 2.86
N THR A 128 -2.98 -6.01 1.67
CA THR A 128 -3.87 -6.61 0.66
C THR A 128 -3.17 -7.78 -0.04
N GLY A 129 -3.94 -8.82 -0.38
CA GLY A 129 -3.46 -10.06 -0.99
C GLY A 129 -3.25 -9.99 -2.51
N GLY A 130 -3.92 -10.89 -3.25
CA GLY A 130 -3.76 -11.06 -4.70
C GLY A 130 -3.14 -12.41 -5.07
N PRO A 131 -1.80 -12.57 -5.05
CA PRO A 131 -0.75 -11.61 -4.69
C PRO A 131 -0.62 -10.43 -5.69
N GLY A 132 -0.14 -9.28 -5.23
CA GLY A 132 0.15 -8.12 -6.10
C GLY A 132 -0.96 -7.06 -6.18
N CYS A 133 -2.00 -7.17 -5.35
CA CYS A 133 -3.03 -6.15 -5.25
C CYS A 133 -2.59 -5.04 -4.29
N SER A 134 -2.74 -3.78 -4.71
CA SER A 134 -2.35 -2.63 -3.89
C SER A 134 -3.20 -2.51 -2.63
N SER A 135 -2.57 -2.16 -1.51
CA SER A 135 -3.27 -1.86 -0.25
C SER A 135 -4.03 -0.54 -0.30
N ALA A 136 -3.83 0.28 -1.35
CA ALA A 136 -4.69 1.43 -1.63
C ALA A 136 -6.14 1.01 -1.91
N LEU A 137 -6.40 -0.23 -2.34
CA LEU A 137 -7.75 -0.75 -2.48
C LEU A 137 -8.48 -0.70 -1.14
N ALA A 138 -7.87 -1.25 -0.09
CA ALA A 138 -8.45 -1.25 1.25
C ALA A 138 -8.59 0.16 1.82
N LEU A 139 -7.60 1.02 1.56
CA LEU A 139 -7.61 2.42 1.97
C LEU A 139 -8.85 3.15 1.45
N PHE A 140 -9.25 2.96 0.19
CA PHE A 140 -10.36 3.71 -0.41
C PHE A 140 -11.72 3.00 -0.41
N TYR A 141 -11.75 1.67 -0.33
CA TYR A 141 -12.97 0.88 -0.50
C TYR A 141 -13.35 0.02 0.69
N GLU A 142 -12.50 -0.10 1.71
CA GLU A 142 -12.73 -1.00 2.82
C GLU A 142 -12.67 -0.26 4.16
N ASN A 143 -11.47 -0.12 4.73
CA ASN A 143 -11.28 0.27 6.12
C ASN A 143 -10.37 1.49 6.31
N GLY A 144 -9.98 2.17 5.24
CA GLY A 144 -9.25 3.41 5.36
C GLY A 144 -10.09 4.59 5.86
N PRO A 145 -9.43 5.73 6.15
CA PRO A 145 -10.04 6.92 6.73
C PRO A 145 -11.03 7.63 5.78
N PHE A 146 -10.94 7.34 4.48
CA PHE A 146 -11.72 8.01 3.46
C PHE A 146 -12.50 7.02 2.61
N GLN A 147 -13.62 7.50 2.07
CA GLN A 147 -14.39 6.79 1.05
C GLN A 147 -14.80 7.78 -0.03
N PHE A 148 -15.08 7.27 -1.23
CA PHE A 148 -15.64 8.09 -2.29
C PHE A 148 -17.05 8.59 -1.92
N SER A 149 -17.30 9.87 -2.14
CA SER A 149 -18.63 10.46 -1.96
C SER A 149 -19.63 9.81 -2.92
N LYS A 150 -20.81 9.46 -2.40
CA LYS A 150 -21.93 8.93 -3.20
C LYS A 150 -22.48 9.96 -4.18
N ASP A 151 -22.36 11.24 -3.84
CA ASP A 151 -22.90 12.34 -4.64
C ASP A 151 -21.92 12.79 -5.73
N ASN A 152 -20.62 12.57 -5.51
CA ASN A 152 -19.57 12.84 -6.48
C ASN A 152 -18.40 11.86 -6.29
N ASN A 153 -18.33 10.83 -7.15
CA ASN A 153 -17.27 9.81 -7.13
C ASN A 153 -15.84 10.38 -7.33
N SER A 154 -15.67 11.66 -7.62
CA SER A 154 -14.36 12.34 -7.70
C SER A 154 -13.98 13.07 -6.40
N SER A 155 -14.78 12.95 -5.34
CA SER A 155 -14.55 13.57 -4.03
C SER A 155 -14.42 12.53 -2.93
N LEU A 156 -13.60 12.81 -1.93
CA LEU A 156 -13.44 11.98 -0.74
C LEU A 156 -14.17 12.62 0.44
N VAL A 157 -14.81 11.78 1.24
CA VAL A 157 -15.46 12.14 2.51
C VAL A 157 -14.95 11.21 3.59
N TRP A 158 -15.16 11.60 4.85
CA TRP A 158 -14.81 10.76 5.99
C TRP A 158 -15.47 9.37 5.91
N ASN A 159 -14.68 8.34 6.20
CA ASN A 159 -15.19 7.04 6.58
C ASN A 159 -15.39 7.01 8.10
N GLN A 160 -16.64 7.13 8.52
CA GLN A 160 -17.06 7.02 9.93
C GLN A 160 -16.74 5.64 10.55
N TYR A 161 -16.48 4.62 9.73
CA TYR A 161 -16.08 3.28 10.16
C TYR A 161 -14.63 2.93 9.78
N GLY A 162 -13.83 3.94 9.39
CA GLY A 162 -12.41 3.77 9.12
C GLY A 162 -11.67 3.27 10.38
N TRP A 163 -10.70 2.39 10.18
CA TRP A 163 -9.93 1.78 11.27
C TRP A 163 -8.99 2.77 11.96
N ASP A 164 -8.73 3.91 11.34
CA ASP A 164 -8.07 5.07 11.94
C ASP A 164 -8.86 5.65 13.14
N ALA A 165 -10.14 5.29 13.33
CA ALA A 165 -10.87 5.62 14.55
C ALA A 165 -10.37 4.84 15.79
N ALA A 166 -9.56 3.80 15.63
CA ALA A 166 -9.10 2.98 16.74
C ALA A 166 -7.64 2.51 16.58
N SER A 167 -6.91 3.08 15.62
CA SER A 167 -5.54 2.67 15.34
C SER A 167 -4.76 3.73 14.56
N ASN A 168 -3.44 3.70 14.72
CA ASN A 168 -2.50 4.29 13.78
C ASN A 168 -2.28 3.27 12.64
N ILE A 169 -2.82 3.52 11.45
CA ILE A 169 -2.93 2.50 10.39
C ILE A 169 -1.95 2.73 9.24
N ILE A 170 -1.27 1.66 8.81
CA ILE A 170 -0.28 1.64 7.74
C ILE A 170 -0.79 0.74 6.60
N PHE A 171 -0.88 1.28 5.39
CA PHE A 171 -1.19 0.51 4.19
C PHE A 171 0.06 0.34 3.35
N VAL A 172 0.53 -0.90 3.17
CA VAL A 172 1.79 -1.18 2.47
C VAL A 172 1.54 -1.85 1.13
N ASP A 173 2.11 -1.30 0.07
CA ASP A 173 2.11 -1.95 -1.25
C ASP A 173 3.23 -2.99 -1.31
N GLN A 174 2.85 -4.27 -1.31
CA GLN A 174 3.79 -5.38 -1.30
C GLN A 174 3.24 -6.59 -2.09
N PRO A 175 4.10 -7.45 -2.68
CA PRO A 175 5.56 -7.33 -2.77
C PRO A 175 6.02 -6.23 -3.75
N THR A 176 7.33 -6.04 -3.93
CA THR A 176 7.90 -5.15 -4.96
C THR A 176 7.27 -5.40 -6.33
N GLY A 177 6.80 -4.35 -6.99
CA GLY A 177 5.99 -4.42 -8.22
C GLY A 177 4.49 -4.20 -8.00
N THR A 178 4.03 -4.18 -6.75
CA THR A 178 2.63 -3.92 -6.37
C THR A 178 2.36 -2.43 -6.24
N GLY A 179 1.25 -1.96 -6.83
CA GLY A 179 0.79 -0.58 -6.66
C GLY A 179 1.87 0.44 -7.02
N PHE A 180 2.30 1.23 -6.04
CA PHE A 180 3.36 2.22 -6.20
C PHE A 180 4.75 1.72 -5.81
N SER A 181 4.88 0.50 -5.27
CA SER A 181 6.17 -0.14 -4.99
C SER A 181 6.84 -0.63 -6.26
N TYR A 182 8.10 -0.26 -6.48
CA TYR A 182 8.79 -0.51 -7.75
C TYR A 182 10.27 -0.88 -7.56
N THR A 183 10.85 -1.44 -8.63
CA THR A 183 12.31 -1.64 -8.79
C THR A 183 12.70 -1.37 -10.23
N THR A 184 13.98 -1.11 -10.48
CA THR A 184 14.58 -1.09 -11.84
C THR A 184 15.40 -2.35 -12.14
N ASP A 185 15.43 -3.32 -11.23
CA ASP A 185 16.09 -4.61 -11.43
C ASP A 185 15.12 -5.74 -11.06
N ASP A 186 14.72 -6.53 -12.05
CA ASP A 186 13.72 -7.60 -11.89
C ASP A 186 14.15 -8.69 -10.90
N SER A 187 15.45 -8.81 -10.59
CA SER A 187 15.92 -9.76 -9.56
C SER A 187 15.54 -9.37 -8.13
N ASP A 188 15.02 -8.16 -7.93
CA ASP A 188 14.48 -7.73 -6.63
C ASP A 188 13.05 -8.21 -6.37
N VAL A 189 12.35 -8.73 -7.38
CA VAL A 189 10.97 -9.22 -7.22
C VAL A 189 10.96 -10.49 -6.37
N ARG A 190 10.15 -10.49 -5.31
CA ARG A 190 10.01 -11.66 -4.43
C ARG A 190 9.06 -12.69 -5.03
N HIS A 191 9.40 -13.96 -4.86
CA HIS A 191 8.63 -15.10 -5.39
C HIS A 191 8.14 -16.06 -4.31
N ASP A 192 8.37 -15.76 -3.04
CA ASP A 192 7.93 -16.53 -1.89
C ASP A 192 7.70 -15.65 -0.65
N GLU A 193 7.00 -16.19 0.35
CA GLU A 193 6.69 -15.49 1.59
C GLU A 193 7.93 -15.25 2.47
N ASN A 194 9.01 -15.98 2.25
CA ASN A 194 10.27 -15.74 2.97
C ASN A 194 10.89 -14.41 2.53
N GLY A 195 10.98 -14.15 1.22
CA GLY A 195 11.41 -12.85 0.69
C GLY A 195 10.51 -11.71 1.16
N VAL A 196 9.19 -11.89 1.04
CA VAL A 196 8.20 -10.87 1.44
C VAL A 196 8.27 -10.55 2.93
N SER A 197 8.35 -11.57 3.79
CA SER A 197 8.41 -11.37 5.24
C SER A 197 9.71 -10.69 5.70
N ASN A 198 10.84 -10.92 5.02
CA ASN A 198 12.08 -10.20 5.29
C ASN A 198 11.97 -8.71 4.91
N ASP A 199 11.44 -8.41 3.71
CA ASP A 199 11.24 -7.02 3.28
C ASP A 199 10.29 -6.26 4.21
N LEU A 200 9.18 -6.89 4.62
CA LEU A 200 8.22 -6.31 5.58
C LEU A 200 8.83 -6.12 6.97
N TYR A 201 9.69 -7.03 7.42
CA TYR A 201 10.40 -6.88 8.69
C TYR A 201 11.37 -5.70 8.65
N ASP A 202 12.18 -5.58 7.59
CA ASP A 202 13.10 -4.46 7.43
C ASP A 202 12.36 -3.12 7.35
N PHE A 203 11.24 -3.09 6.62
CA PHE A 203 10.33 -1.95 6.60
C PHE A 203 9.82 -1.60 8.00
N LEU A 204 9.36 -2.59 8.78
CA LEU A 204 8.82 -2.36 10.12
C LEU A 204 9.89 -1.79 11.07
N GLN A 205 11.12 -2.29 11.01
CA GLN A 205 12.23 -1.76 11.80
C GLN A 205 12.52 -0.30 11.41
N ALA A 206 12.53 0.01 10.12
CA ALA A 206 12.74 1.37 9.64
C ALA A 206 11.57 2.30 10.02
N PHE A 207 10.33 1.82 9.94
CA PHE A 207 9.13 2.58 10.30
C PHE A 207 9.17 3.02 11.76
N PHE A 208 9.42 2.09 12.70
CA PHE A 208 9.49 2.44 14.12
C PHE A 208 10.72 3.27 14.49
N LYS A 209 11.78 3.24 13.68
CA LYS A 209 12.92 4.15 13.82
C LYS A 209 12.57 5.57 13.37
N GLU A 210 11.82 5.71 12.29
CA GLU A 210 11.34 7.00 11.79
C GLU A 210 10.25 7.59 12.70
N HIS A 211 9.42 6.73 13.27
CA HIS A 211 8.30 7.09 14.15
C HIS A 211 8.48 6.52 15.58
N PRO A 212 9.49 6.97 16.33
CA PRO A 212 9.83 6.41 17.64
C PRO A 212 8.71 6.56 18.67
N GLN A 213 7.80 7.53 18.49
CA GLN A 213 6.65 7.74 19.35
C GLN A 213 5.71 6.53 19.41
N PHE A 214 5.65 5.69 18.37
CA PHE A 214 4.75 4.53 18.32
C PHE A 214 5.38 3.23 18.82
N THR A 215 6.65 3.25 19.25
CA THR A 215 7.39 2.04 19.65
C THR A 215 6.82 1.35 20.90
N LYS A 216 5.99 2.05 21.68
CA LYS A 216 5.34 1.52 22.89
C LYS A 216 3.90 1.07 22.65
N ASN A 217 3.35 1.35 21.48
CA ASN A 217 1.99 1.00 21.14
C ASN A 217 1.91 -0.50 20.86
N ASP A 218 0.76 -1.10 21.12
CA ASP A 218 0.49 -2.45 20.64
C ASP A 218 0.60 -2.49 19.11
N PHE A 219 1.12 -3.59 18.56
CA PHE A 219 1.29 -3.76 17.12
C PHE A 219 0.52 -4.98 16.61
N TYR A 220 -0.28 -4.78 15.56
CA TYR A 220 -1.11 -5.82 14.95
C TYR A 220 -0.82 -5.93 13.44
N ILE A 221 -0.65 -7.17 12.97
CA ILE A 221 -0.48 -7.49 11.55
C ILE A 221 -1.80 -7.98 11.00
N THR A 222 -2.34 -7.27 10.02
CA THR A 222 -3.67 -7.51 9.45
C THR A 222 -3.63 -7.49 7.92
N GLY A 223 -4.71 -7.94 7.29
CA GLY A 223 -4.81 -8.02 5.84
C GLY A 223 -5.86 -9.01 5.38
N GLU A 224 -6.02 -9.14 4.06
CA GLU A 224 -7.01 -10.04 3.47
C GLU A 224 -6.51 -10.88 2.29
N SER A 225 -7.30 -11.88 1.91
CA SER A 225 -7.06 -12.74 0.74
C SER A 225 -5.71 -13.46 0.86
N TYR A 226 -4.84 -13.37 -0.15
CA TYR A 226 -3.49 -13.95 -0.12
C TYR A 226 -2.64 -13.43 1.06
N ALA A 227 -3.02 -12.34 1.72
CA ALA A 227 -2.39 -11.94 2.97
C ALA A 227 -2.54 -12.98 4.08
N GLY A 228 -3.45 -13.95 3.97
CA GLY A 228 -3.46 -15.14 4.81
C GLY A 228 -2.15 -15.96 4.76
N HIS A 229 -1.33 -15.78 3.72
CA HIS A 229 0.04 -16.29 3.63
C HIS A 229 1.09 -15.27 4.12
N TYR A 230 0.93 -13.99 3.77
CA TYR A 230 1.85 -12.93 4.18
C TYR A 230 1.87 -12.71 5.71
N ILE A 231 0.71 -12.62 6.33
CA ILE A 231 0.53 -12.33 7.76
C ILE A 231 1.27 -13.36 8.64
N PRO A 232 1.07 -14.69 8.51
CA PRO A 232 1.77 -15.64 9.36
C PRO A 232 3.28 -15.69 9.08
N ALA A 233 3.72 -15.54 7.82
CA ALA A 233 5.13 -15.47 7.49
C ALA A 233 5.81 -14.24 8.13
N PHE A 234 5.17 -13.08 8.01
CA PHE A 234 5.65 -11.84 8.59
C PHE A 234 5.62 -11.86 10.13
N ALA A 235 4.53 -12.31 10.74
CA ALA A 235 4.44 -12.47 12.19
C ALA A 235 5.51 -13.42 12.74
N SER A 236 5.76 -14.54 12.06
CA SER A 236 6.83 -15.48 12.41
C SER A 236 8.21 -14.80 12.34
N ARG A 237 8.46 -14.02 11.29
CA ARG A 237 9.72 -13.30 11.10
C ARG A 237 9.94 -12.21 12.17
N VAL A 238 8.89 -11.48 12.54
CA VAL A 238 8.92 -10.50 13.64
C VAL A 238 9.23 -11.19 14.97
N HIS A 239 8.53 -12.28 15.28
CA HIS A 239 8.75 -13.05 16.50
C HIS A 239 10.19 -13.59 16.60
N GLN A 240 10.77 -14.04 15.49
CA GLN A 240 12.17 -14.45 15.43
C GLN A 240 13.12 -13.28 15.68
N GLY A 241 12.86 -12.13 15.05
CA GLY A 241 13.67 -10.92 15.22
C GLY A 241 13.66 -10.37 16.65
N ASN A 242 12.54 -10.49 17.38
CA ASN A 242 12.43 -10.03 18.76
C ASN A 242 13.11 -10.94 19.79
N LYS A 243 13.50 -12.16 19.40
CA LYS A 243 14.22 -13.11 20.26
C LYS A 243 15.74 -13.02 20.12
N ALA A 244 16.23 -12.26 19.14
CA ALA A 244 17.65 -12.17 18.79
C ALA A 244 18.41 -11.17 19.67
#